data_AF-A0A3R6PGW6-F1
#
_entry.id   AF-A0A3R6PGW6-F1
#
_cell.length_a   1.000
_cell.length_b   1.000
_cell.length_c   1.000
_cell.angle_alpha   90.00
_cell.angle_beta   90.00
_cell.angle_gamma   90.00
#
_symmetry.space_group_name_H-M   'P 1'
#
loop_
_entity.id
_entity.type
_entity.pdbx_description
1 polymer ?
#
loop_
_entity_poly.entity_id
_entity_poly.type
_entity_poly.pdbx_seq_one_letter_code
_entity_poly.pdbx_strand_id
1 'polypeptide(L)'
;MYECPNCGGNLRYDIPSKMMACASCDSKFDPYEVSERNGAQETEDEYEVTVFKCPQCGGEIYSTDNTAAGFCTFCGSAAILESRLRKEHRPKYIIPFRQTKEQCKKSYMKLMGKAVFAPKELKSEKHINEFRGIYMPYWIYNVHEGGGDIRLTGITEKRRGDISLKVTIICTLIWMLIIRELLMMHPPRSRIRSARIWHRLTRRI
;
A
#
# COMPACT_ATOMS: atom_id res chain seq x y z
N MET A 1 -14.55 -6.87 16.33
CA MET A 1 -14.18 -8.21 15.82
C MET A 1 -15.32 -8.66 14.90
N TYR A 2 -15.07 -9.39 13.79
CA TYR A 2 -16.18 -9.90 12.97
C TYR A 2 -16.67 -11.24 13.53
N GLU A 3 -17.97 -11.33 13.79
CA GLU A 3 -18.62 -12.52 14.35
C GLU A 3 -19.17 -13.39 13.23
N CYS A 4 -19.05 -14.71 13.38
CA CYS A 4 -19.57 -15.67 12.42
C CYS A 4 -21.10 -15.77 12.57
N PRO A 5 -21.89 -15.54 11.51
CA PRO A 5 -23.36 -15.61 11.59
C PRO A 5 -23.88 -17.02 11.86
N ASN A 6 -23.07 -18.06 11.61
CA ASN A 6 -23.47 -19.45 11.80
C ASN A 6 -23.21 -19.97 13.23
N CYS A 7 -22.18 -19.48 13.92
CA CYS A 7 -21.76 -20.04 15.20
C CYS A 7 -21.33 -19.02 16.27
N GLY A 8 -21.34 -17.72 15.96
CA GLY A 8 -20.83 -16.66 16.85
C GLY A 8 -19.31 -16.64 17.03
N GLY A 9 -18.58 -17.54 16.37
CA GLY A 9 -17.12 -17.61 16.42
C GLY A 9 -16.41 -16.44 15.74
N ASN A 10 -15.11 -16.33 15.96
CA ASN A 10 -14.30 -15.24 15.41
C ASN A 10 -13.93 -15.48 13.93
N LEU A 11 -14.31 -14.56 13.05
CA LEU A 11 -13.93 -14.59 11.63
C LEU A 11 -12.56 -13.96 11.41
N ARG A 12 -11.67 -14.70 10.74
CA ARG A 12 -10.34 -14.24 10.34
C ARG A 12 -10.19 -14.27 8.83
N TYR A 13 -9.56 -13.23 8.28
CA TYR A 13 -9.28 -13.19 6.85
C TYR A 13 -8.18 -14.22 6.50
N ASP A 14 -8.52 -15.16 5.62
CA ASP A 14 -7.59 -16.15 5.11
C ASP A 14 -7.03 -15.70 3.75
N ILE A 15 -5.72 -15.46 3.70
CA ILE A 15 -5.04 -14.90 2.53
C ILE A 15 -5.10 -15.83 1.29
N PRO A 16 -4.86 -17.16 1.41
CA PRO A 16 -4.96 -18.09 0.28
C PRO A 16 -6.36 -18.18 -0.33
N SER A 17 -7.41 -18.28 0.49
CA SER A 17 -8.78 -18.36 -0.01
C SER A 17 -9.39 -16.99 -0.35
N LYS A 18 -8.80 -15.90 0.15
CA LYS A 18 -9.32 -14.52 0.09
C LYS A 18 -10.72 -14.37 0.68
N MET A 19 -11.05 -15.20 1.66
CA MET A 19 -12.35 -15.22 2.32
C MET A 19 -12.17 -15.06 3.83
N MET A 20 -13.23 -14.62 4.50
CA MET A 20 -13.32 -14.64 5.95
C MET A 20 -13.63 -16.07 6.39
N ALA A 21 -12.66 -16.74 7.03
CA ALA A 21 -12.79 -18.09 7.54
C ALA A 21 -13.07 -18.08 9.04
N CYS A 22 -14.06 -18.85 9.47
CA CYS A 22 -14.32 -19.09 10.90
C CYS A 22 -13.45 -20.23 11.39
N ALA A 23 -12.68 -20.01 12.46
CA ALA A 23 -11.89 -21.08 13.08
C ALA A 23 -12.73 -22.13 13.83
N SER A 24 -14.00 -21.82 14.13
CA SER A 24 -14.86 -22.66 14.97
C SER A 24 -15.77 -23.60 14.17
N CYS A 25 -16.23 -23.19 12.98
CA CYS A 25 -17.17 -23.99 12.18
C CYS A 25 -16.79 -24.10 10.69
N ASP A 26 -15.58 -23.68 10.32
CA ASP A 26 -15.00 -23.76 8.96
C ASP A 26 -15.81 -23.10 7.82
N SER A 27 -16.84 -22.33 8.17
CA SER A 27 -17.62 -21.56 7.21
C SER A 27 -16.77 -20.44 6.61
N LYS A 28 -16.94 -20.20 5.32
CA LYS A 28 -16.26 -19.15 4.57
C LYS A 28 -17.28 -18.12 4.09
N PHE A 29 -16.95 -16.86 4.26
CA PHE A 29 -17.78 -15.74 3.83
C PHE A 29 -16.97 -14.76 3.00
N ASP A 30 -17.65 -14.07 2.09
CA ASP A 30 -17.02 -12.99 1.35
C ASP A 30 -16.74 -11.80 2.28
N PRO A 31 -15.51 -11.23 2.29
CA PRO A 31 -15.15 -10.12 3.17
C PRO A 31 -16.03 -8.86 3.01
N TYR A 32 -16.56 -8.62 1.81
CA TYR A 32 -17.39 -7.44 1.54
C TYR A 32 -18.83 -7.66 2.04
N GLU A 33 -19.36 -8.88 1.96
CA GLU A 33 -20.72 -9.19 2.44
C GLU A 33 -20.85 -9.23 3.97
N VAL A 34 -19.78 -9.63 4.67
CA VAL A 34 -19.77 -9.67 6.16
C VAL A 34 -19.83 -8.26 6.75
N SER A 35 -19.28 -7.26 6.05
CA SER A 35 -19.27 -5.87 6.51
C SER A 35 -20.65 -5.22 6.57
N GLU A 36 -21.59 -5.68 5.72
CA GLU A 36 -22.94 -5.12 5.67
C GLU A 36 -23.90 -5.77 6.68
N ARG A 37 -23.70 -7.06 7.02
CA ARG A 37 -24.63 -7.82 7.88
C ARG A 37 -24.34 -7.71 9.38
N ASN A 38 -23.07 -7.55 9.75
CA ASN A 38 -22.63 -7.39 11.14
C ASN A 38 -22.14 -5.97 11.43
N GLY A 39 -22.50 -5.02 10.58
CA GLY A 39 -22.51 -3.61 10.94
C GLY A 39 -23.58 -3.39 11.99
N ALA A 40 -23.30 -3.82 13.22
CA ALA A 40 -23.90 -3.20 14.37
C ALA A 40 -23.82 -1.69 14.14
N GLN A 41 -24.92 -1.04 14.49
CA GLN A 41 -25.23 0.36 14.39
C GLN A 41 -24.15 1.24 15.09
N GLU A 42 -22.92 1.23 14.60
CA GLU A 42 -21.79 2.00 15.11
C GLU A 42 -21.88 3.38 14.45
N THR A 43 -22.55 4.27 15.17
CA THR A 43 -22.78 5.68 14.83
C THR A 43 -21.52 6.54 14.98
N GLU A 44 -20.35 5.93 15.28
CA GLU A 44 -19.09 6.65 15.45
C GLU A 44 -18.14 6.30 14.29
N ASP A 45 -17.88 7.29 13.42
CA ASP A 45 -16.84 7.26 12.38
C ASP A 45 -15.41 7.20 12.96
N GLU A 46 -15.29 7.09 14.29
CA GLU A 46 -14.05 7.11 15.05
C GLU A 46 -13.88 5.80 15.82
N TYR A 47 -12.64 5.32 15.90
CA TYR A 47 -12.28 4.15 16.70
C TYR A 47 -11.12 4.48 17.64
N GLU A 48 -11.08 3.80 18.77
CA GLU A 48 -10.01 3.97 19.74
C GLU A 48 -8.74 3.26 19.27
N VAL A 49 -7.65 4.03 19.20
CA VAL A 49 -6.33 3.56 18.84
C VAL A 49 -5.31 3.94 19.90
N THR A 50 -4.38 3.02 20.16
CA THR A 50 -3.18 3.33 20.93
C THR A 50 -2.14 3.89 19.97
N VAL A 51 -1.81 5.17 20.13
CA VAL A 51 -0.76 5.84 19.36
C VAL A 51 0.54 5.74 20.13
N PHE A 52 1.53 5.15 19.49
CA PHE A 52 2.86 4.94 20.01
C PHE A 52 3.85 5.87 19.32
N LYS A 53 4.45 6.80 20.08
CA LYS A 53 5.44 7.74 19.53
C LYS A 53 6.86 7.30 19.82
N CYS A 54 7.69 7.22 18.79
CA CYS A 54 9.10 6.87 18.93
C CYS A 54 9.94 8.08 19.38
N PRO A 55 10.66 8.02 20.51
CA PRO A 55 11.50 9.13 20.97
C PRO A 55 12.74 9.35 20.09
N GLN A 56 13.17 8.34 19.32
CA GLN A 56 14.37 8.41 18.49
C GLN A 56 14.13 9.07 17.13
N CYS A 57 13.02 8.74 16.45
CA CYS A 57 12.73 9.25 15.11
C CYS A 57 11.45 10.09 15.02
N GLY A 58 10.68 10.20 16.10
CA GLY A 58 9.41 10.93 16.12
C GLY A 58 8.25 10.26 15.38
N GLY A 59 8.46 9.06 14.83
CA GLY A 59 7.41 8.33 14.09
C GLY A 59 6.27 7.86 15.00
N GLU A 60 5.04 7.94 14.49
CA GLU A 60 3.83 7.52 15.19
C GLU A 60 3.32 6.20 14.61
N ILE A 61 3.06 5.22 15.48
CA ILE A 61 2.58 3.89 15.13
C ILE A 61 1.22 3.67 15.79
N TYR A 62 0.23 3.29 14.99
CA TYR A 62 -1.13 3.02 15.45
C TYR A 62 -1.29 1.52 15.69
N SER A 63 -1.80 1.14 16.87
CA SER A 63 -2.22 -0.24 17.12
C SER A 63 -3.43 -0.30 18.06
N THR A 64 -4.26 -1.33 17.88
CA THR A 64 -5.35 -1.66 18.79
C THR A 64 -4.89 -2.49 19.98
N ASP A 65 -3.74 -3.17 19.85
CA ASP A 65 -3.22 -4.05 20.89
C ASP A 65 -2.20 -3.30 21.75
N ASN A 66 -2.38 -3.35 23.08
CA ASN A 66 -1.44 -2.75 24.03
C ASN A 66 -0.05 -3.44 24.04
N THR A 67 0.08 -4.57 23.31
CA THR A 67 1.31 -5.36 23.17
C THR A 67 2.19 -4.91 21.99
N ALA A 68 1.77 -3.91 21.22
CA ALA A 68 2.29 -3.69 19.87
C ALA A 68 3.64 -2.97 19.72
N ALA A 69 4.33 -2.59 20.80
CA ALA A 69 5.46 -1.66 20.72
C ALA A 69 6.81 -2.22 21.20
N GLY A 70 7.14 -3.47 20.88
CA GLY A 70 8.49 -4.00 21.16
C GLY A 70 9.61 -3.34 20.33
N PHE A 71 9.28 -2.76 19.16
CA PHE A 71 10.23 -2.00 18.34
C PHE A 71 9.54 -1.04 17.36
N CYS A 72 10.20 0.08 17.07
CA CYS A 72 9.77 1.06 16.09
C CYS A 72 9.95 0.53 14.65
N THR A 73 8.86 0.43 13.89
CA THR A 73 8.88 -0.02 12.49
C THR A 73 9.64 0.92 11.55
N PHE A 74 9.80 2.20 11.92
CA PHE A 74 10.49 3.18 11.09
C PHE A 74 12.01 3.10 11.22
N CYS A 75 12.54 3.07 12.45
CA CYS A 75 13.98 3.15 12.71
C CYS A 75 14.58 1.90 13.39
N GLY A 76 13.76 0.93 13.78
CA GLY A 76 14.23 -0.32 14.40
C GLY A 76 14.62 -0.22 15.88
N SER A 77 14.41 0.93 16.53
CA SER A 77 14.71 1.08 17.97
C SER A 77 13.74 0.28 18.84
N ALA A 78 14.25 -0.41 19.87
CA ALA A 78 13.47 -1.19 20.83
C ALA A 78 12.87 -0.33 21.98
N ALA A 79 12.83 1.00 21.81
CA ALA A 79 12.45 1.90 22.88
C ALA A 79 10.96 1.78 23.21
N ILE A 80 10.66 1.77 24.52
CA ILE A 80 9.30 1.85 25.08
C ILE A 80 8.64 3.06 24.44
N LEU A 81 7.69 2.80 23.54
CA LEU A 81 6.96 3.86 22.86
C LEU A 81 5.98 4.47 23.87
N GLU A 82 5.99 5.80 24.03
CA GLU A 82 4.96 6.48 24.81
C GLU A 82 3.61 6.19 24.16
N SER A 83 2.73 5.50 24.89
CA SER A 83 1.39 5.19 24.43
C SER A 83 0.41 6.26 24.89
N ARG A 84 -0.42 6.74 23.97
CA ARG A 84 -1.60 7.55 24.29
C ARG A 84 -2.78 6.98 23.54
N LEU A 85 -3.91 6.86 24.23
CA LEU A 85 -5.17 6.54 23.59
C LEU A 85 -5.67 7.79 22.86
N ARG A 86 -6.05 7.62 21.60
CA ARG A 86 -6.69 8.64 20.77
C ARG A 86 -7.86 8.02 20.03
N LYS A 87 -8.86 8.85 19.73
CA LYS A 87 -9.89 8.52 18.76
C LYS A 87 -9.39 8.95 17.38
N GLU A 88 -9.44 8.05 16.41
CA GLU A 88 -9.01 8.30 15.04
C GLU A 88 -10.12 7.89 14.06
N HIS A 89 -10.19 8.53 12.90
CA HIS A 89 -11.20 8.20 11.91
C HIS A 89 -10.96 6.82 11.30
N ARG A 90 -12.02 6.02 11.24
CA ARG A 90 -11.96 4.70 10.64
C ARG A 90 -11.64 4.80 9.14
N PRO A 91 -10.67 4.04 8.63
CA PRO A 91 -10.39 4.04 7.20
C PRO A 91 -11.61 3.52 6.44
N LYS A 92 -12.02 4.25 5.39
CA LYS A 92 -13.15 3.87 4.52
C LYS A 92 -12.89 2.56 3.76
N TYR A 93 -11.63 2.30 3.44
CA TYR A 93 -11.22 1.12 2.68
C TYR A 93 -9.95 0.53 3.28
N ILE A 94 -9.87 -0.80 3.29
CA ILE A 94 -8.68 -1.55 3.69
C ILE A 94 -8.36 -2.52 2.56
N ILE A 95 -7.10 -2.54 2.12
CA ILE A 95 -6.64 -3.50 1.11
C ILE A 95 -6.24 -4.81 1.83
N PRO A 96 -6.89 -5.94 1.54
CA PRO A 96 -6.49 -7.20 2.16
C PRO A 96 -5.11 -7.65 1.66
N PHE A 97 -4.35 -8.31 2.54
CA PHE A 97 -3.08 -8.91 2.14
C PHE A 97 -3.30 -10.01 1.11
N ARG A 98 -2.43 -10.03 0.08
CA ARG A 98 -2.44 -11.06 -0.98
C ARG A 98 -1.42 -12.17 -0.76
N GLN A 99 -0.33 -11.86 -0.06
CA GLN A 99 0.80 -12.79 0.13
C GLN A 99 0.90 -13.17 1.60
N THR A 100 1.13 -14.45 1.89
CA THR A 100 1.32 -14.92 3.25
C THR A 100 2.72 -14.57 3.77
N LYS A 101 2.90 -14.63 5.10
CA LYS A 101 4.20 -14.39 5.73
C LYS A 101 5.28 -15.33 5.19
N GLU A 102 4.95 -16.58 4.95
CA GLU A 102 5.85 -17.62 4.43
C GLU A 102 6.27 -17.31 2.99
N GLN A 103 5.34 -16.83 2.16
CA GLN A 103 5.62 -16.40 0.78
C GLN A 103 6.54 -15.18 0.75
N CYS A 104 6.35 -14.24 1.68
CA CYS A 104 7.26 -13.10 1.86
C CYS A 104 8.66 -13.55 2.27
N LYS A 105 8.78 -14.46 3.26
CA LYS A 105 10.07 -15.03 3.69
C LYS A 105 10.81 -15.71 2.53
N LYS A 106 10.10 -16.54 1.75
CA LYS A 106 10.69 -17.24 0.59
C LYS A 106 11.18 -16.27 -0.48
N SER A 107 10.39 -15.24 -0.77
CA SER A 107 10.76 -14.19 -1.74
C SER A 107 11.98 -13.39 -1.26
N TYR A 108 12.02 -13.04 0.03
CA TYR A 108 13.14 -12.33 0.65
C TYR A 108 14.43 -13.17 0.61
N MET A 109 14.37 -14.45 0.99
CA MET A 109 15.52 -15.36 0.91
C MET A 109 16.07 -15.49 -0.51
N LYS A 110 15.19 -15.58 -1.51
CA LYS A 110 15.60 -15.63 -2.92
C LYS A 110 16.32 -14.34 -3.36
N LEU A 111 15.91 -13.19 -2.84
CA LEU A 111 16.58 -11.91 -3.09
C LEU A 111 17.94 -11.85 -2.39
N MET A 112 17.99 -12.23 -1.10
CA MET A 112 19.20 -12.23 -0.29
C MET A 112 20.26 -13.23 -0.78
N GLY A 113 19.84 -14.34 -1.39
CA GLY A 113 20.75 -15.30 -2.04
C GLY A 113 21.53 -14.69 -3.22
N LYS A 114 20.99 -13.64 -3.86
CA LYS A 114 21.68 -12.91 -4.94
C LYS A 114 22.51 -11.73 -4.44
N ALA A 115 22.29 -11.29 -3.21
CA ALA A 115 22.99 -10.17 -2.62
C ALA A 115 24.33 -10.63 -2.02
N VAL A 116 25.40 -10.45 -2.81
CA VAL A 116 26.78 -10.82 -2.42
C VAL A 116 27.32 -9.91 -1.31
N PHE A 117 26.97 -8.62 -1.35
CA PHE A 117 27.43 -7.62 -0.38
C PHE A 117 26.51 -7.46 0.85
N ALA A 118 25.45 -8.27 0.96
CA ALA A 118 24.56 -8.19 2.12
C ALA A 118 25.24 -8.77 3.37
N PRO A 119 25.21 -8.07 4.52
CA PRO A 119 25.66 -8.60 5.80
C PRO A 119 25.00 -9.94 6.15
N LYS A 120 25.72 -10.83 6.82
CA LYS A 120 25.25 -12.20 7.13
C LYS A 120 24.06 -12.17 8.09
N GLU A 121 23.97 -11.14 8.91
CA GLU A 121 22.90 -10.90 9.89
C GLU A 121 21.54 -10.81 9.20
N LEU A 122 21.46 -10.19 8.02
CA LEU A 122 20.22 -10.08 7.23
C LEU A 122 19.75 -11.43 6.67
N LYS A 123 20.63 -12.43 6.60
CA LYS A 123 20.32 -13.79 6.15
C LYS A 123 19.93 -14.72 7.30
N SER A 124 20.04 -14.25 8.54
CA SER A 124 19.75 -15.07 9.71
C SER A 124 18.23 -15.31 9.87
N GLU A 125 17.87 -16.52 10.30
CA GLU A 125 16.47 -16.93 10.45
C GLU A 125 15.72 -16.12 11.50
N LYS A 126 16.42 -15.62 12.52
CA LYS A 126 15.84 -14.81 13.60
C LYS A 126 15.14 -13.57 13.02
N HIS A 127 15.85 -12.78 12.22
CA HIS A 127 15.30 -11.57 11.60
C HIS A 127 14.21 -11.89 10.55
N ILE A 128 14.34 -13.02 9.85
CA ILE A 128 13.36 -13.46 8.85
C ILE A 128 12.06 -13.92 9.51
N ASN A 129 12.09 -14.40 10.75
CA ASN A 129 10.89 -14.77 11.49
C ASN A 129 10.10 -13.56 12.01
N GLU A 130 10.75 -12.40 12.13
CA GLU A 130 10.19 -11.15 12.63
C GLU A 130 9.43 -10.32 11.59
N PHE A 131 9.20 -10.85 10.37
CA PHE A 131 8.34 -10.16 9.39
C PHE A 131 6.95 -9.86 9.98
N ARG A 132 6.55 -8.60 9.89
CA ARG A 132 5.23 -8.10 10.29
C ARG A 132 4.58 -7.38 9.12
N GLY A 133 3.27 -7.60 8.96
CA GLY A 133 2.46 -6.80 8.05
C GLY A 133 2.11 -5.49 8.73
N ILE A 134 2.25 -4.38 8.00
CA ILE A 134 1.82 -3.05 8.45
C ILE A 134 0.90 -2.45 7.40
N TYR A 135 -0.07 -1.68 7.85
CA TYR A 135 -0.87 -0.81 6.99
C TYR A 135 -0.29 0.60 7.05
N MET A 136 -0.06 1.18 5.87
CA MET A 136 0.32 2.58 5.74
C MET A 136 -0.95 3.37 5.38
N PRO A 137 -1.41 4.29 6.24
CA PRO A 137 -2.60 5.08 5.94
C PRO A 137 -2.32 6.04 4.79
N TYR A 138 -3.26 6.17 3.87
CA TYR A 138 -3.19 7.10 2.75
C TYR A 138 -4.52 7.83 2.58
N TRP A 139 -4.43 9.13 2.33
CA TRP A 139 -5.59 9.94 1.98
C TRP A 139 -5.82 9.87 0.47
N ILE A 140 -7.02 9.47 0.07
CA ILE A 140 -7.44 9.52 -1.33
C ILE A 140 -8.35 10.74 -1.48
N TYR A 141 -7.94 11.69 -2.32
CA TYR A 141 -8.76 12.82 -2.70
C TYR A 141 -9.27 12.58 -4.11
N ASN A 142 -10.58 12.76 -4.32
CA ASN A 142 -11.16 12.81 -5.64
C ASN A 142 -11.42 14.28 -5.99
N VAL A 143 -10.76 14.77 -7.03
CA VAL A 143 -10.94 16.12 -7.54
C VAL A 143 -11.72 16.01 -8.84
N HIS A 144 -12.97 16.47 -8.81
CA HIS A 144 -13.80 16.61 -10.00
C HIS A 144 -13.81 18.08 -10.42
N GLU A 145 -13.03 18.40 -11.45
CA GLU A 145 -13.10 19.70 -12.12
C GLU A 145 -14.32 19.71 -13.07
N GLY A 146 -15.20 20.71 -12.88
CA GLY A 146 -16.45 20.82 -13.60
C GLY A 146 -16.27 21.07 -15.10
N GLY A 147 -16.26 20.01 -15.89
CA GLY A 147 -16.71 20.01 -17.29
C GLY A 147 -15.82 20.69 -18.33
N GLY A 148 -14.54 20.95 -18.05
CA GLY A 148 -13.59 21.52 -19.01
C GLY A 148 -12.42 20.60 -19.35
N ASP A 149 -11.89 20.71 -20.57
CA ASP A 149 -10.61 20.09 -20.96
C ASP A 149 -9.50 20.56 -20.01
N ILE A 150 -8.94 19.65 -19.22
CA ILE A 150 -7.80 19.97 -18.35
C ILE A 150 -6.58 20.21 -19.25
N ARG A 151 -6.22 21.47 -19.44
CA ARG A 151 -4.99 21.89 -20.13
C ARG A 151 -3.85 21.98 -19.13
N LEU A 152 -3.10 20.89 -18.99
CA LEU A 152 -1.87 20.92 -18.21
C LEU A 152 -0.74 21.46 -19.10
N THR A 153 -0.24 22.64 -18.74
CA THR A 153 0.91 23.26 -19.43
C THR A 153 2.17 22.95 -18.65
N GLY A 154 3.00 22.04 -19.18
CA GLY A 154 4.30 21.71 -18.60
C GLY A 154 5.42 22.45 -19.32
N ILE A 155 6.25 23.20 -18.59
CA ILE A 155 7.48 23.79 -19.13
C ILE A 155 8.64 22.92 -18.66
N THR A 156 9.41 22.36 -19.58
CA THR A 156 10.67 21.69 -19.24
C THR A 156 11.85 22.49 -19.79
N GLU A 157 12.81 22.79 -18.93
CA GLU A 157 14.05 23.45 -19.32
C GLU A 157 15.18 22.43 -19.29
N LYS A 158 15.88 22.29 -20.41
CA LYS A 158 17.03 21.40 -20.53
C LYS A 158 18.26 22.22 -20.91
N ARG A 159 19.27 22.20 -20.04
CA ARG A 159 20.57 22.84 -20.30
C ARG A 159 21.57 21.82 -20.85
N ARG A 160 22.29 22.18 -21.91
CA ARG A 160 23.40 21.39 -22.46
C ARG A 160 24.52 22.36 -22.86
N GLY A 161 25.59 22.41 -22.06
CA GLY A 161 26.61 23.47 -22.18
C GLY A 161 26.02 24.85 -21.87
N ASP A 162 26.42 25.88 -22.62
CA ASP A 162 25.96 27.26 -22.44
C ASP A 162 24.59 27.58 -23.08
N ILE A 163 23.90 26.57 -23.66
CA ILE A 163 22.60 26.76 -24.32
C ILE A 163 21.49 26.14 -23.47
N SER A 164 20.50 26.96 -23.10
CA SER A 164 19.25 26.54 -22.44
C SER A 164 18.12 26.43 -23.46
N LEU A 165 17.54 25.24 -23.60
CA LEU A 165 16.35 25.01 -24.41
C LEU A 165 15.14 24.87 -23.48
N LYS A 166 14.18 25.79 -23.61
CA LYS A 166 12.86 25.69 -22.95
C LYS A 166 11.87 25.08 -23.94
N VAL A 167 11.30 23.94 -23.56
CA VAL A 167 10.27 23.24 -24.35
C VAL A 167 8.98 23.28 -23.57
N THR A 168 7.96 23.93 -24.13
CA THR A 168 6.60 23.96 -23.57
C THR A 168 5.80 22.82 -24.19
N ILE A 169 5.31 21.91 -23.36
CA ILE A 169 4.46 20.79 -23.78
C ILE A 169 3.05 21.08 -23.27
N ILE A 170 2.12 21.29 -24.21
CA ILE A 170 0.70 21.44 -23.92
C ILE A 170 0.06 20.07 -24.17
N CYS A 171 -0.39 19.41 -23.10
CA CYS A 171 -1.07 18.13 -23.21
C CYS A 171 -2.57 18.33 -22.98
N THR A 172 -3.37 18.17 -24.04
CA THR A 172 -4.82 18.08 -23.95
C THR A 172 -5.21 16.61 -23.78
N LEU A 173 -6.03 16.30 -22.77
CA LEU A 173 -6.40 14.93 -22.39
C LEU A 173 -7.06 14.11 -23.52
N ILE A 174 -7.60 14.76 -24.55
CA ILE A 174 -8.11 14.12 -25.77
C ILE A 174 -7.04 13.21 -26.41
N TRP A 175 -5.76 13.58 -26.35
CA TRP A 175 -4.68 12.78 -26.96
C TRP A 175 -4.23 11.58 -26.10
N MET A 176 -4.50 11.60 -24.78
CA MET A 176 -4.22 10.45 -23.91
C MET A 176 -5.25 9.32 -24.06
N LEU A 177 -6.50 9.64 -24.41
CA LEU A 177 -7.55 8.63 -24.65
C LEU A 177 -7.29 7.81 -25.93
N ILE A 178 -6.89 8.47 -27.02
CA ILE A 178 -6.57 7.80 -28.31
C ILE A 178 -5.38 6.83 -28.17
N ILE A 179 -4.38 7.17 -27.35
CA ILE A 179 -3.21 6.30 -27.12
C ILE A 179 -3.58 5.09 -26.25
N ARG A 180 -4.53 5.24 -25.32
CA ARG A 180 -4.97 4.14 -24.45
C ARG A 180 -5.82 3.11 -25.20
N GLU A 181 -6.60 3.53 -26.20
CA GLU A 181 -7.28 2.62 -27.14
C GLU A 181 -6.29 1.92 -28.08
N LEU A 182 -5.30 2.63 -28.64
CA LEU A 182 -4.31 2.02 -29.55
C LEU A 182 -3.31 1.07 -28.87
N LEU A 183 -3.06 1.19 -27.56
CA LEU A 183 -2.17 0.29 -26.81
C LEU A 183 -2.83 -1.01 -26.36
N MET A 184 -4.16 -1.14 -26.46
CA MET A 184 -4.88 -2.38 -26.17
C MET A 184 -5.05 -3.30 -27.39
N MET A 185 -4.67 -2.85 -28.59
CA MET A 185 -4.50 -3.74 -29.75
C MET A 185 -3.01 -3.98 -29.99
N HIS A 186 -2.59 -5.25 -29.89
CA HIS A 186 -1.21 -5.71 -30.02
C HIS A 186 -0.39 -4.97 -31.10
N PRO A 187 0.73 -4.29 -30.75
CA PRO A 187 1.53 -3.62 -31.76
C PRO A 187 2.42 -4.63 -32.52
N PRO A 188 2.49 -4.57 -33.87
CA PRO A 188 3.50 -5.29 -34.63
C PRO A 188 4.91 -4.75 -34.29
N ARG A 189 5.90 -5.66 -34.31
CA ARG A 189 7.27 -5.54 -33.79
C ARG A 189 8.13 -4.35 -34.28
N SER A 190 7.65 -3.47 -35.15
CA SER A 190 8.46 -2.40 -35.76
C SER A 190 8.47 -1.06 -35.01
N ARG A 191 7.66 -0.86 -33.96
CA ARG A 191 7.55 0.44 -33.23
C ARG A 191 8.14 0.47 -31.81
N ILE A 192 9.16 -0.35 -31.55
CA ILE A 192 9.77 -0.51 -30.20
C ILE A 192 10.69 0.67 -29.79
N ARG A 193 11.14 1.52 -30.73
CA ARG A 193 12.08 2.62 -30.40
C ARG A 193 11.45 3.82 -29.68
N SER A 194 10.20 4.18 -29.97
CA SER A 194 9.53 5.34 -29.33
C SER A 194 9.06 5.04 -27.90
N ALA A 195 8.66 3.81 -27.59
CA ALA A 195 8.20 3.40 -26.27
C ALA A 195 9.30 3.45 -25.19
N ARG A 196 10.58 3.21 -25.55
CA ARG A 196 11.71 3.31 -24.60
C ARG A 196 11.99 4.73 -24.12
N ILE A 197 11.66 5.74 -24.92
CA ILE A 197 11.86 7.15 -24.54
C ILE A 197 10.82 7.55 -23.50
N TRP A 198 9.57 7.13 -23.68
CA TRP A 198 8.47 7.40 -22.75
C TRP A 198 8.66 6.71 -21.39
N HIS A 199 9.12 5.47 -21.37
CA HIS A 199 9.31 4.72 -20.12
C HIS A 199 10.44 5.27 -19.21
N ARG A 200 11.36 6.09 -19.76
CA ARG A 200 12.40 6.79 -18.98
C ARG A 200 11.92 8.12 -18.38
N LEU A 201 10.90 8.74 -18.96
CA LEU A 201 10.36 10.03 -18.50
C LEU A 201 9.42 9.86 -17.29
N THR A 202 8.67 8.76 -17.22
CA THR A 202 7.74 8.49 -16.10
C THR A 202 8.40 8.00 -14.81
N ARG A 203 9.71 7.74 -14.78
CA ARG A 203 10.45 7.34 -13.56
C ARG A 203 11.09 8.52 -12.80
N ARG A 204 10.93 9.76 -13.27
CA ARG A 204 11.53 10.95 -12.66
C ARG A 204 10.53 12.04 -12.27
N ILE A 205 9.25 11.69 -12.25
CA ILE A 205 8.18 12.43 -11.57
C ILE A 205 7.87 11.66 -10.29
#